data_AF-A0A3D0X8W5-F1
#
_entry.id   AF-A0A3D0X8W5-F1
#
_cell.length_a   1.000
_cell.length_b   1.000
_cell.length_c   1.000
_cell.angle_alpha   90.00
_cell.angle_beta   90.00
_cell.angle_gamma   90.00
#
_symmetry.space_group_name_H-M   'P 1'
#
loop_
_entity.id
_entity.type
_entity.pdbx_description
1 polymer ?
#
loop_
_entity_poly.entity_id
_entity_poly.type
_entity_poly.pdbx_seq_one_letter_code
_entity_poly.pdbx_strand_id
1 'polypeptide(L)'
;MSKVLTVEQREQAGSDSYNRFEYQVHWIVCHIISKLQEDAECIVFCEFHDDMAEFSPNNQQYQFFQIKTKEDSSDWTIAEMSK
;
A
#
# COMPACT_ATOMS: atom_id res chain seq x y z
N MET A 1 25.14 28.66 -13.20
CA MET A 1 24.85 27.22 -13.38
C MET A 1 24.34 26.56 -12.09
N SER A 2 23.47 27.21 -11.29
CA SER A 2 23.01 26.66 -10.00
C SER A 2 21.52 26.31 -9.93
N LYS A 3 20.72 26.61 -10.96
CA LYS A 3 19.25 26.45 -10.88
C LYS A 3 18.75 25.00 -10.91
N VAL A 4 19.52 24.05 -11.44
CA VAL A 4 19.02 22.68 -11.67
C VAL A 4 18.90 21.88 -10.38
N LEU A 5 19.74 22.15 -9.38
CA LEU A 5 19.74 21.40 -8.10
C LEU A 5 18.80 22.00 -7.04
N THR A 6 18.36 23.25 -7.23
CA THR A 6 17.51 23.97 -6.27
C THR A 6 16.07 24.14 -6.75
N VAL A 7 15.80 23.84 -8.03
CA VAL A 7 14.45 23.88 -8.58
C VAL A 7 13.83 22.52 -8.38
N GLU A 8 12.67 22.52 -7.73
CA GLU A 8 11.85 21.33 -7.52
C GLU A 8 11.54 20.67 -8.86
N GLN A 9 11.67 19.34 -8.91
CA GLN A 9 11.43 18.59 -10.12
C GLN A 9 9.94 18.62 -10.46
N ARG A 10 9.62 19.04 -11.69
CA ARG A 10 8.23 19.17 -12.14
C ARG A 10 7.49 17.83 -12.23
N GLU A 11 8.20 16.73 -12.48
CA GLU A 11 7.62 15.42 -12.69
C GLU A 11 8.10 14.46 -11.60
N GLN A 12 7.19 14.09 -10.70
CA GLN A 12 7.44 13.16 -9.59
C GLN A 12 6.62 11.87 -9.68
N ALA A 13 5.64 11.81 -10.60
CA ALA A 13 4.68 10.71 -10.69
C ALA A 13 5.33 9.31 -10.73
N GLY A 14 6.45 9.14 -11.43
CA GLY A 14 7.17 7.87 -11.46
C GLY A 14 7.79 7.47 -10.12
N SER A 15 8.42 8.43 -9.43
CA SER A 15 9.00 8.21 -8.09
C SER A 15 7.89 7.93 -7.07
N ASP A 16 6.79 8.69 -7.14
CA ASP A 16 5.66 8.54 -6.23
C ASP A 16 4.99 7.18 -6.41
N SER A 17 4.77 6.75 -7.65
CA SER A 17 4.26 5.41 -7.95
C SER A 17 5.19 4.33 -7.42
N TYR A 18 6.51 4.46 -7.61
CA TYR A 18 7.48 3.49 -7.10
C TYR A 18 7.39 3.37 -5.56
N ASN A 19 7.39 4.50 -4.85
CA ASN A 19 7.30 4.51 -3.39
C ASN A 19 6.00 3.89 -2.87
N ARG A 20 4.88 4.10 -3.57
CA ARG A 20 3.57 3.49 -3.22
C ARG A 20 3.60 1.98 -3.35
N PHE A 21 4.14 1.47 -4.46
CA PHE A 21 4.30 0.02 -4.66
C PHE A 21 5.25 -0.59 -3.64
N GLU A 22 6.36 0.07 -3.33
CA GLU A 22 7.29 -0.40 -2.30
C GLU A 22 6.63 -0.47 -0.93
N TYR A 23 5.87 0.56 -0.54
CA TYR A 23 5.11 0.54 0.70
C TYR A 23 4.06 -0.60 0.72
N GLN A 24 3.35 -0.81 -0.39
CA GLN A 24 2.37 -1.89 -0.52
C GLN A 24 3.01 -3.25 -0.24
N VAL A 25 4.18 -3.53 -0.82
CA VAL A 25 4.93 -4.76 -0.60
C VAL A 25 5.31 -4.93 0.88
N HIS A 26 5.86 -3.88 1.50
CA HIS A 26 6.21 -3.92 2.92
C HIS A 26 5.00 -4.18 3.81
N TRP A 27 3.87 -3.52 3.54
CA TRP A 27 2.64 -3.70 4.29
C TRP A 27 2.14 -5.14 4.20
N ILE A 28 2.12 -5.73 3.00
CA ILE A 28 1.66 -7.11 2.76
C ILE A 28 2.55 -8.11 3.51
N VAL A 29 3.87 -7.94 3.47
CA VAL A 29 4.80 -8.81 4.19
C VAL A 29 4.56 -8.74 5.70
N CYS A 30 4.41 -7.53 6.25
CA CYS A 30 4.10 -7.34 7.66
C CYS A 30 2.76 -8.01 8.03
N HIS A 31 1.73 -7.86 7.20
CA HIS A 31 0.42 -8.50 7.41
C HIS A 31 0.53 -10.02 7.47
N ILE A 32 1.23 -10.64 6.51
CA ILE A 32 1.46 -12.09 6.50
C ILE A 32 2.21 -12.54 7.76
N ILE A 33 3.25 -11.81 8.18
CA ILE A 33 3.98 -12.12 9.42
C ILE A 33 3.05 -12.07 10.63
N SER A 34 2.19 -11.05 10.74
CA SER A 34 1.21 -10.97 11.83
C SER A 34 0.24 -12.14 11.83
N LYS A 35 -0.25 -12.59 10.66
CA LYS A 35 -1.09 -13.79 10.56
C LYS A 35 -0.37 -15.05 11.00
N LEU A 36 0.89 -15.22 10.60
CA LEU A 36 1.71 -16.35 11.04
C LEU A 36 1.95 -16.34 12.56
N GLN A 37 2.13 -15.16 13.17
CA GLN A 37 2.25 -15.04 14.62
C GLN A 37 0.98 -15.43 15.38
N GLU A 38 -0.18 -15.31 14.74
CA GLU A 38 -1.48 -15.74 15.24
C GLU A 38 -1.78 -17.23 14.94
N ASP A 39 -0.83 -17.97 14.37
CA ASP A 39 -1.02 -19.35 13.87
C ASP A 39 -2.19 -19.46 12.86
N ALA A 40 -2.41 -18.39 12.10
CA ALA A 40 -3.47 -18.29 11.11
C ALA A 40 -2.93 -18.54 9.69
N GLU A 41 -3.58 -19.45 8.97
CA GLU A 41 -3.34 -19.63 7.54
C GLU A 41 -4.01 -18.49 6.76
N CYS A 42 -3.25 -17.85 5.88
CA CYS A 42 -3.74 -16.81 4.98
C CYS A 42 -3.19 -17.04 3.57
N ILE A 43 -4.05 -16.85 2.57
CA ILE A 43 -3.68 -16.87 1.16
C ILE A 43 -3.85 -15.44 0.65
N VAL A 44 -2.76 -14.82 0.23
CA VAL A 44 -2.75 -13.44 -0.24
C VAL A 44 -2.67 -13.39 -1.76
N PHE A 45 -3.53 -12.58 -2.36
CA PHE A 45 -3.53 -12.22 -3.76
C PHE A 45 -3.12 -10.76 -3.89
N CYS A 46 -1.99 -10.52 -4.56
CA CYS A 46 -1.53 -9.16 -4.87
C CYS A 46 -2.00 -8.81 -6.27
N GLU A 47 -2.95 -7.87 -6.39
CA GLU A 47 -3.35 -7.33 -7.69
C GLU A 47 -2.53 -6.10 -8.06
N PHE A 48 -2.59 -5.72 -9.33
CA PHE A 48 -2.00 -4.47 -9.82
C PHE A 48 -2.87 -3.30 -9.34
N HIS A 49 -2.24 -2.21 -8.85
CA HIS A 49 -2.87 -0.95 -8.38
C HIS A 49 -3.40 -0.94 -6.93
N ASP A 50 -2.51 -1.03 -5.94
CA ASP A 50 -2.77 -0.69 -4.52
C ASP A 50 -3.76 -1.62 -3.75
N ASP A 51 -4.30 -2.65 -4.39
CA ASP A 51 -5.26 -3.57 -3.79
C ASP A 51 -4.64 -4.94 -3.46
N MET A 52 -5.11 -5.53 -2.36
CA MET A 52 -4.76 -6.87 -1.90
C MET A 52 -6.03 -7.60 -1.45
N ALA A 53 -6.16 -8.87 -1.83
CA ALA A 53 -7.19 -9.75 -1.30
C ALA A 53 -6.56 -10.85 -0.44
N GLU A 54 -7.15 -11.10 0.71
CA GLU A 54 -6.81 -12.21 1.58
C GLU A 54 -7.96 -13.21 1.59
N PHE A 55 -7.65 -14.49 1.37
CA PHE A 55 -8.55 -15.58 1.66
C PHE A 55 -8.12 -16.25 2.95
N SER A 56 -9.05 -16.36 3.91
CA SER A 56 -8.87 -17.11 5.14
C SER A 56 -9.51 -18.49 5.00
N PRO A 57 -8.73 -19.59 4.94
CA PRO A 57 -9.28 -20.94 4.80
C PRO A 57 -10.15 -21.35 6.00
N ASN A 58 -9.78 -20.90 7.20
CA ASN A 58 -10.47 -21.23 8.45
C ASN A 58 -11.93 -20.78 8.46
N ASN A 59 -12.20 -19.60 7.89
CA ASN A 59 -13.55 -19.01 7.87
C ASN A 59 -14.18 -19.01 6.46
N GLN A 60 -13.46 -19.49 5.44
CA GLN A 60 -13.85 -19.46 4.03
C GLN A 60 -14.31 -18.07 3.55
N GLN A 61 -13.60 -17.03 4.00
CA GLN A 61 -13.94 -15.63 3.73
C GLN A 61 -12.85 -14.91 2.96
N TYR A 62 -13.28 -13.95 2.13
CA TYR A 62 -12.41 -13.00 1.47
C TYR A 62 -12.43 -11.67 2.21
N GLN A 63 -11.25 -11.08 2.38
CA GLN A 63 -11.06 -9.73 2.88
C GLN A 63 -10.32 -8.92 1.82
N PHE A 64 -10.77 -7.69 1.59
CA PHE A 64 -10.18 -6.79 0.61
C PHE A 64 -9.54 -5.62 1.35
N PHE A 65 -8.30 -5.34 0.98
CA PHE A 65 -7.49 -4.29 1.57
C PHE A 65 -7.07 -3.33 0.47
N GLN A 66 -7.38 -2.06 0.67
CA GLN A 66 -6.89 -0.98 -0.17
C GLN A 66 -5.77 -0.26 0.59
N ILE A 67 -4.54 -0.37 0.09
CA ILE A 67 -3.34 0.10 0.79
C ILE A 67 -2.97 1.45 0.20
N LYS A 68 -3.20 2.53 0.96
CA LYS A 68 -2.90 3.90 0.54
C LYS A 68 -1.85 4.56 1.42
N THR A 69 -1.08 5.44 0.81
CA THR A 69 -0.12 6.32 1.50
C THR A 69 -0.45 7.77 1.24
N LYS A 70 -0.25 8.64 2.22
CA LYS A 70 -0.35 10.10 2.10
C LYS A 70 0.99 10.70 2.49
N GLU A 71 1.45 11.68 1.74
CA GLU A 71 2.68 12.41 2.06
C GLU A 71 2.48 13.35 3.26
N ASP A 72 1.30 13.95 3.34
CA ASP A 72 0.90 14.78 4.46
C ASP A 72 0.44 13.90 5.65
N SER A 73 0.85 14.31 6.85
CA SER A 73 0.39 13.77 8.13
C SER A 73 -1.06 14.11 8.48
N SER A 74 -1.76 14.90 7.66
CA SER A 74 -3.17 15.23 7.87
C SER A 74 -4.07 13.99 7.77
N ASP A 75 -5.15 14.03 8.54
CA ASP A 75 -6.14 12.94 8.56
C ASP A 75 -6.71 12.65 7.17
N TRP A 76 -7.07 11.39 6.97
CA TRP A 76 -7.75 10.96 5.75
C TRP A 76 -9.19 11.46 5.74
N THR A 77 -9.60 12.01 4.60
CA THR A 77 -11.01 12.28 4.32
C THR A 77 -11.65 11.09 3.60
N ILE A 78 -12.97 10.96 3.73
CA ILE A 78 -13.74 9.91 3.02
C ILE A 78 -13.51 9.99 1.50
N ALA A 79 -13.41 11.21 0.95
CA ALA A 79 -13.19 11.42 -0.48
C ALA A 79 -11.80 10.97 -0.96
N GLU A 80 -10.78 11.03 -0.10
CA GLU A 80 -9.44 10.52 -0.41
C GLU A 80 -9.38 9.00 -0.31
N MET A 81 -10.16 8.39 0.59
CA MET A 81 -10.24 6.94 0.72
C MET A 81 -11.05 6.28 -0.40
N SER A 82 -12.04 6.98 -0.98
CA SER A 82 -12.91 6.41 -2.02
C SER A 82 -12.35 6.46 -3.44
N LYS A 83 -11.17 7.06 -3.63
CA LYS A 83 -10.49 7.19 -4.92
C LYS A 83 -9.46 6.10 -5.09
#